data_AF-A0A395YHV8-F1
#
_entry.id   AF-A0A395YHV8-F1
#
_cell.length_a   1.000
_cell.length_b   1.000
_cell.length_c   1.000
_cell.angle_alpha   90.00
_cell.angle_beta   90.00
_cell.angle_gamma   90.00
#
_symmetry.space_group_name_H-M   'P 1'
#
loop_
_entity.id
_entity.type
_entity.pdbx_description
1 polymer ?
#
loop_
_entity_poly.entity_id
_entity_poly.type
_entity_poly.pdbx_seq_one_letter_code
_entity_poly.pdbx_strand_id
1 'polypeptide(L)'
;MSPCFASEEQLQALPPVLMIMAGHDVLGEEAERLAARMIRSGTTLTVKRVLEASHGFVVRRAEGYQEAEQLIFPFLSKIFQNRL
;
A
#
# COMPACT_ATOMS: atom_id res chain seq x y z
N MET A 1 -2.27 19.26 -1.27
CA MET A 1 -2.16 18.67 0.08
C MET A 1 -1.48 17.31 -0.08
N SER A 2 -0.48 16.96 0.76
CA SER A 2 0.24 15.68 0.65
C SER A 2 0.05 14.82 1.92
N PRO A 3 -0.29 13.51 1.79
CA PRO A 3 -0.40 12.57 2.92
C PRO A 3 0.90 12.41 3.72
N CYS A 4 2.05 12.72 3.12
CA CYS A 4 3.35 12.68 3.78
C CYS A 4 3.45 13.64 4.97
N PHE A 5 2.51 14.59 5.09
CA PHE A 5 2.41 15.53 6.21
C PHE A 5 1.20 15.28 7.12
N ALA A 6 0.46 14.17 6.96
CA ALA A 6 -0.63 13.80 7.87
C ALA A 6 -0.10 13.63 9.31
N SER A 7 -0.86 14.01 10.33
CA SER A 7 -0.50 13.81 11.74
C SER A 7 -0.53 12.32 12.12
N GLU A 8 0.08 11.96 13.24
CA GLU A 8 0.07 10.56 13.71
C GLU A 8 -1.36 10.08 14.03
N GLU A 9 -2.20 10.96 14.59
CA GLU A 9 -3.61 10.68 14.86
C GLU A 9 -4.40 10.43 13.56
N GLN A 10 -4.12 11.21 12.51
CA GLN A 10 -4.73 11.02 11.20
C GLN A 10 -4.31 9.67 10.58
N LEU A 11 -3.06 9.27 10.74
CA LEU A 11 -2.56 7.99 10.25
C LEU A 11 -3.14 6.81 11.05
N GLN A 12 -3.18 6.93 12.38
CA GLN A 12 -3.73 5.91 13.27
C GLN A 12 -5.23 5.64 13.01
N ALA A 13 -5.99 6.68 12.67
CA ALA A 13 -7.43 6.58 12.40
C ALA A 13 -7.78 5.84 11.09
N LEU A 14 -6.79 5.51 10.26
CA LEU A 14 -7.02 4.78 9.02
C LEU A 14 -7.51 3.35 9.29
N PRO A 15 -8.40 2.79 8.42
CA PRO A 15 -8.70 1.37 8.45
C PRO A 15 -7.43 0.56 8.12
N PRO A 16 -7.46 -0.78 8.21
CA PRO A 16 -6.36 -1.57 7.67
C PRO A 16 -6.05 -1.16 6.22
N VAL A 17 -4.76 -1.01 5.91
CA VAL A 17 -4.27 -0.53 4.61
C VAL A 17 -3.40 -1.60 3.94
N LEU A 18 -3.56 -1.74 2.62
CA LEU A 18 -2.63 -2.43 1.75
C LEU A 18 -1.89 -1.38 0.90
N MET A 19 -0.56 -1.37 0.98
CA MET A 19 0.30 -0.49 0.19
C MET A 19 1.22 -1.33 -0.70
N ILE A 20 1.13 -1.14 -2.01
CA ILE A 20 1.94 -1.85 -3.00
C ILE A 20 2.74 -0.82 -3.79
N MET A 21 4.06 -1.00 -3.86
CA MET A 21 4.97 -0.14 -4.61
C MET A 21 5.67 -0.92 -5.71
N ALA A 22 5.96 -0.23 -6.81
CA ALA A 22 6.81 -0.72 -7.87
C ALA A 22 8.30 -0.57 -7.48
N GLY A 23 9.13 -1.53 -7.89
CA GLY A 23 10.56 -1.52 -7.62
C GLY A 23 11.29 -0.43 -8.38
N HIS A 24 10.89 -0.23 -9.64
CA HIS A 24 11.41 0.79 -10.55
C HIS A 24 10.50 2.02 -10.59
N ASP A 25 10.33 2.68 -9.43
CA ASP A 25 9.50 3.87 -9.28
C ASP A 25 10.18 4.91 -8.39
N VAL A 26 10.24 6.15 -8.89
CA VAL A 26 10.82 7.30 -8.17
C VAL A 26 10.01 7.67 -6.92
N LEU A 27 8.75 7.24 -6.85
CA LEU A 27 7.87 7.46 -5.69
C LEU A 27 8.12 6.44 -4.56
N GLY A 28 8.97 5.42 -4.80
CA GLY A 28 9.19 4.33 -3.85
C GLY A 28 9.70 4.79 -2.48
N GLU A 29 10.70 5.67 -2.45
CA GLU A 29 11.26 6.16 -1.17
C GLU A 29 10.24 6.98 -0.36
N GLU A 30 9.43 7.81 -1.02
CA GLU A 30 8.39 8.59 -0.35
C GLU A 30 7.33 7.66 0.25
N ALA A 31 6.88 6.66 -0.52
CA ALA A 31 5.93 5.66 -0.07
C ALA A 31 6.46 4.85 1.12
N GLU A 32 7.73 4.43 1.11
CA GLU A 32 8.37 3.72 2.22
C GLU A 32 8.45 4.58 3.49
N ARG A 33 8.75 5.87 3.36
CA ARG A 33 8.73 6.81 4.50
C ARG A 33 7.32 6.93 5.08
N LEU A 34 6.29 7.05 4.24
CA LEU A 34 4.90 7.08 4.69
C LEU A 34 4.50 5.77 5.37
N ALA A 35 4.83 4.63 4.78
CA ALA A 35 4.59 3.31 5.35
C ALA A 35 5.23 3.16 6.73
N ALA A 36 6.47 3.59 6.89
CA ALA A 36 7.16 3.57 8.19
C ALA A 36 6.46 4.47 9.23
N ARG A 37 5.93 5.63 8.82
CA ARG A 37 5.13 6.49 9.71
C ARG A 37 3.82 5.82 10.13
N MET A 38 3.10 5.21 9.19
CA MET A 38 1.86 4.48 9.44
C MET A 38 2.07 3.31 10.42
N ILE A 39 3.17 2.55 10.25
CA ILE A 39 3.53 1.48 11.19
C ILE A 39 3.79 2.04 12.59
N ARG A 40 4.54 3.14 12.70
CA ARG A 40 4.83 3.78 14.00
C ARG A 40 3.57 4.34 14.67
N SER A 41 2.62 4.89 13.91
CA SER A 41 1.34 5.38 14.45
C SER A 41 0.36 4.27 14.84
N GLY A 42 0.72 2.99 14.64
CA GLY A 42 -0.12 1.85 14.98
C GLY A 42 -1.19 1.50 13.94
N THR A 43 -1.09 2.03 12.72
CA THR A 43 -1.97 1.64 11.62
C THR A 43 -1.71 0.19 11.24
N THR A 44 -2.77 -0.62 11.07
CA THR A 44 -2.62 -1.98 10.53
C THR A 44 -2.26 -1.89 9.04
N LEU A 45 -0.99 -2.14 8.71
CA LEU A 45 -0.46 -1.99 7.35
C LEU A 45 0.09 -3.32 6.82
N THR A 46 -0.32 -3.69 5.62
CA THR A 46 0.38 -4.69 4.78
C THR A 46 1.10 -3.92 3.68
N VAL A 47 2.40 -4.18 3.51
CA VAL A 47 3.25 -3.43 2.58
C VAL A 47 4.05 -4.39 1.70
N LYS A 48 4.08 -4.13 0.38
CA LYS A 48 4.85 -4.93 -0.59
C LYS A 48 5.52 -4.03 -1.62
N ARG A 49 6.82 -4.25 -1.83
CA ARG A 49 7.55 -3.76 -3.01
C ARG A 49 7.68 -4.90 -4.03
N VAL A 50 7.19 -4.69 -5.23
CA VAL A 50 7.28 -5.63 -6.37
C VAL A 50 8.49 -5.21 -7.21
N LEU A 51 9.61 -5.91 -7.07
CA LEU A 51 10.94 -5.39 -7.45
C LEU A 51 11.08 -5.17 -8.96
N GLU A 52 10.49 -6.04 -9.76
CA GLU A 52 10.51 -6.00 -11.22
C GLU A 52 9.56 -4.95 -11.80
N ALA A 53 8.54 -4.55 -11.04
CA ALA A 53 7.48 -3.67 -11.51
C ALA A 53 7.95 -2.23 -11.74
N SER A 54 7.31 -1.57 -12.70
CA SER A 54 7.43 -0.14 -12.98
C SER A 54 6.18 0.63 -12.57
N HIS A 55 6.27 1.96 -12.56
CA HIS A 55 5.14 2.83 -12.19
C HIS A 55 3.85 2.49 -12.96
N GLY A 56 2.76 2.29 -12.20
CA GLY A 56 1.44 1.98 -12.76
C GLY A 56 1.24 0.53 -13.23
N PHE A 57 2.12 -0.41 -12.87
CA PHE A 57 2.11 -1.78 -13.37
C PHE A 57 0.78 -2.52 -13.21
N VAL A 58 0.03 -2.30 -12.12
CA VAL A 58 -1.27 -2.96 -11.88
C VAL A 58 -2.30 -2.52 -12.93
N VAL A 59 -2.46 -1.21 -13.14
CA VAL A 59 -3.44 -0.65 -14.09
C VAL A 59 -3.06 -0.98 -15.53
N ARG A 60 -1.76 -0.96 -15.82
CA ARG A 60 -1.22 -1.26 -17.16
C ARG A 60 -1.15 -2.75 -17.47
N ARG A 61 -1.43 -3.63 -16.49
CA ARG A 61 -1.24 -5.08 -16.59
C ARG A 61 0.19 -5.43 -17.04
N ALA A 62 1.16 -4.66 -16.57
CA ALA A 62 2.58 -4.83 -16.87
C ALA A 62 3.25 -5.80 -15.88
N GLU A 63 4.51 -6.15 -16.12
CA GLU A 63 5.28 -7.08 -15.27
C GLU A 63 5.08 -6.82 -13.76
N GLY A 64 4.79 -7.88 -13.01
CA GLY A 64 4.47 -7.85 -11.59
C GLY A 64 2.97 -7.73 -11.26
N TYR A 65 2.06 -7.44 -12.22
CA TYR A 65 0.66 -7.16 -11.90
C TYR A 65 -0.05 -8.35 -11.22
N GLN A 66 0.28 -9.59 -11.59
CA GLN A 66 -0.32 -10.77 -10.96
C GLN A 66 0.04 -10.87 -9.48
N GLU A 67 1.27 -10.50 -9.11
CA GLU A 67 1.69 -10.51 -7.70
C GLU A 67 0.89 -9.47 -6.89
N ALA A 68 0.64 -8.30 -7.46
CA ALA A 68 -0.23 -7.31 -6.84
C ALA A 68 -1.68 -7.82 -6.69
N GLU A 69 -2.22 -8.50 -7.70
CA GLU A 69 -3.58 -9.08 -7.66
C GLU A 69 -3.72 -10.15 -6.57
N GLN A 70 -2.68 -10.97 -6.37
CA GLN A 70 -2.62 -11.97 -5.29
C GLN A 70 -2.63 -11.34 -3.88
N LEU A 71 -2.33 -10.04 -3.76
CA LEU A 71 -2.46 -9.29 -2.51
C LEU A 71 -3.80 -8.55 -2.42
N ILE A 72 -4.21 -7.90 -3.52
CA ILE A 72 -5.42 -7.07 -3.57
C ILE A 72 -6.66 -7.90 -3.30
N PHE A 73 -6.88 -9.00 -4.02
CA PHE A 73 -8.14 -9.74 -3.91
C PHE A 73 -8.35 -10.34 -2.52
N PRO A 74 -7.38 -11.05 -1.91
CA PRO A 74 -7.56 -11.58 -0.56
C PRO A 74 -7.72 -10.47 0.49
N PHE A 75 -7.00 -9.37 0.35
CA PHE A 75 -7.13 -8.22 1.25
C PHE A 75 -8.56 -7.66 1.22
N LEU A 76 -9.11 -7.42 0.02
CA LEU A 76 -10.49 -6.94 -0.13
C LEU A 76 -11.50 -7.96 0.40
N SER A 77 -11.35 -9.25 0.09
CA SER A 77 -12.22 -10.30 0.63
C SER A 77 -12.24 -10.28 2.16
N LYS A 78 -11.07 -10.18 2.81
CA LYS A 78 -10.98 -10.11 4.28
C LYS A 78 -11.68 -8.88 4.85
N ILE A 79 -11.55 -7.72 4.21
CA ILE A 79 -12.14 -6.46 4.69
C ILE A 79 -13.67 -6.46 4.54
N PHE A 80 -14.20 -7.04 3.46
CA PHE A 80 -15.64 -7.04 3.20
C PHE A 80 -16.39 -8.22 3.82
N GLN A 81 -15.73 -9.37 4.03
CA GLN A 81 -16.33 -10.51 4.75
C GLN A 81 -16.53 -10.20 6.24
N ASN A 82 -15.68 -9.36 6.84
CA ASN A 82 -15.80 -8.96 8.25
C ASN A 82 -16.79 -7.80 8.49
N ARG A 83 -17.65 -7.45 7.51
CA ARG A 83 -18.59 -6.31 7.59
C ARG A 83 -20.07 -6.69 7.38
N LEU A 84 -20.39 -7.98 7.30
CA LEU A 84 -21.76 -8.52 7.30
C LEU A 84 -21.99 -9.32 8.59
#